data_AF-A0A9D5ZP40-F1
#
_entry.id   AF-A0A9D5ZP40-F1
#
_cell.length_a   1.000
_cell.length_b   1.000
_cell.length_c   1.000
_cell.angle_alpha   90.00
_cell.angle_beta   90.00
_cell.angle_gamma   90.00
#
_symmetry.space_group_name_H-M   'P 1'
#
loop_
_entity.id
_entity.type
_entity.pdbx_description
1 polymer ?
#
loop_
_entity_poly.entity_id
_entity_poly.type
_entity_poly.pdbx_seq_one_letter_code
_entity_poly.pdbx_strand_id
1 'polypeptide(L)' 'MELRALKLNKESLIEKNELLQRENFNLQQMIGRLKNDLLFLEHIARQELGLVGKEDLILKPKQIEGIVKND' A
#
# COMPACT_ATOMS: atom_id res chain seq x y z
N MET A 1 29.89 19.32 -24.67
CA MET A 1 29.78 18.18 -23.73
C MET A 1 28.53 18.28 -22.85
N GLU A 2 28.14 19.48 -22.40
CA GLU A 2 27.00 19.72 -21.51
C GLU A 2 25.64 19.20 -22.03
N LEU A 3 25.33 19.41 -23.32
CA LEU A 3 24.06 18.93 -23.89
C LEU A 3 23.90 17.40 -23.84
N ARG A 4 25.00 16.65 -24.00
CA ARG A 4 24.98 15.19 -23.93
C ARG A 4 24.78 14.71 -22.50
N ALA A 5 25.45 15.34 -21.53
CA ALA A 5 25.27 15.05 -20.11
C ALA A 5 23.83 15.36 -19.66
N LEU A 6 23.25 16.47 -20.12
CA LEU A 6 21.88 16.84 -19.79
C LEU A 6 20.85 15.83 -20.34
N LYS A 7 21.06 15.31 -21.56
CA LYS A 7 20.21 14.27 -22.15
C LYS A 7 20.27 12.97 -21.34
N LEU A 8 21.46 12.51 -20.98
CA LEU A 8 21.65 11.30 -20.17
C LEU A 8 21.00 11.44 -18.78
N ASN A 9 21.14 12.60 -18.14
CA ASN A 9 20.49 12.86 -16.86
C ASN A 9 18.96 12.86 -16.98
N LYS A 10 18.42 13.44 -18.06
CA LYS A 10 16.97 13.41 -18.32
C LYS A 10 16.48 11.98 -18.51
N GLU A 11 17.17 11.18 -19.30
CA GLU A 11 16.83 9.76 -19.54
C GLU A 11 16.83 8.97 -18.22
N SER A 12 17.89 9.11 -17.40
CA SER A 12 17.95 8.47 -16.08
C SER A 12 16.83 8.92 -15.14
N LEU A 13 16.45 10.21 -15.18
CA LEU A 13 15.35 10.73 -14.37
C LEU A 13 14.00 10.17 -14.80
N ILE A 14 13.79 9.99 -16.11
CA ILE A 14 12.57 9.36 -16.64
C ILE A 14 12.47 7.91 -16.17
N GLU A 15 13.55 7.13 -16.33
CA GLU A 15 13.58 5.73 -15.89
C GLU A 15 13.29 5.58 -14.39
N LYS A 16 13.88 6.44 -13.56
CA LYS A 16 13.63 6.46 -12.11
C LYS A 16 12.18 6.83 -11.79
N ASN A 17 11.62 7.80 -12.51
CA ASN A 17 10.24 8.22 -12.31
C ASN A 17 9.27 7.08 -12.66
N GLU A 18 9.49 6.41 -13.79
CA GLU A 18 8.68 5.25 -14.19
C GLU A 18 8.77 4.10 -13.18
N LEU A 19 9.96 3.84 -12.63
CA LEU A 19 10.12 2.86 -11.55
C LEU A 19 9.30 3.25 -10.31
N LEU A 20 9.43 4.50 -9.85
CA LEU A 20 8.69 5.01 -8.70
C LEU A 20 7.18 4.98 -8.93
N GLN A 21 6.70 5.28 -10.14
CA GLN A 21 5.29 5.20 -10.48
C GLN A 21 4.76 3.77 -10.38
N ARG A 22 5.52 2.78 -10.87
CA ARG A 22 5.16 1.36 -10.73
C ARG A 22 5.14 0.93 -9.26
N GLU A 23 6.14 1.31 -8.48
CA GLU A 23 6.17 1.02 -7.04
C GLU A 23 4.99 1.66 -6.30
N ASN A 24 4.71 2.93 -6.56
CA ASN A 24 3.58 3.64 -5.99
C ASN A 24 2.26 2.94 -6.34
N PHE A 25 2.07 2.51 -7.58
CA PHE A 25 0.88 1.78 -7.99
C PHE A 25 0.74 0.46 -7.21
N ASN A 26 1.81 -0.33 -7.12
CA ASN A 26 1.80 -1.60 -6.39
C ASN A 26 1.50 -1.41 -4.90
N LEU A 27 2.10 -0.38 -4.28
CA LEU A 27 1.85 -0.04 -2.89
C LEU A 27 0.40 0.39 -2.64
N GLN A 28 -0.17 1.22 -3.53
CA GLN A 28 -1.58 1.63 -3.42
C GLN A 28 -2.52 0.44 -3.53
N GLN A 29 -2.25 -0.50 -4.44
CA GLN A 29 -3.01 -1.75 -4.56
C GLN A 29 -2.90 -2.58 -3.28
N MET A 30 -1.70 -2.71 -2.70
CA MET A 30 -1.48 -3.42 -1.44
C MET A 30 -2.25 -2.77 -0.28
N ILE A 31 -2.21 -1.43 -0.16
CA ILE A 31 -2.98 -0.67 0.83
C ILE A 31 -4.49 -0.94 0.66
N GLY A 32 -4.97 -0.93 -0.58
CA GLY A 32 -6.37 -1.24 -0.89
C GLY A 32 -6.78 -2.63 -0.43
N ARG A 33 -5.93 -3.64 -0.70
CA ARG A 33 -6.16 -5.02 -0.24
C ARG A 33 -6.11 -5.14 1.27
N LEU A 34 -5.13 -4.56 1.95
CA LEU A 34 -5.04 -4.59 3.41
C LEU A 34 -6.28 -3.99 4.10
N LYS A 35 -6.90 -2.97 3.51
CA LYS A 35 -8.11 -2.34 4.05
C LYS A 35 -9.38 -3.17 3.83
N ASN A 36 -9.49 -3.80 2.66
CA ASN A 36 -10.76 -4.35 2.18
C ASN A 36 -10.81 -5.88 2.16
N ASP A 37 -9.67 -6.55 2.07
CA ASP A 37 -9.54 -8.00 2.00
C ASP A 37 -9.03 -8.56 3.34
N LEU A 38 -9.96 -9.07 4.14
CA LEU A 38 -9.66 -9.59 5.48
C LEU A 38 -8.76 -10.83 5.43
N LEU A 39 -8.92 -11.69 4.42
CA LEU A 39 -8.11 -12.90 4.26
C LEU A 39 -6.66 -12.54 3.94
N PHE A 40 -6.47 -11.52 3.09
CA PHE A 40 -5.14 -11.00 2.81
C PHE A 40 -4.50 -10.38 4.05
N LEU A 41 -5.25 -9.55 4.79
CA LEU A 41 -4.76 -8.96 6.04
C LEU A 41 -4.36 -10.03 7.07
N GLU A 42 -5.17 -11.06 7.25
CA GLU A 42 -4.88 -12.19 8.14
C GLU A 42 -3.63 -12.96 7.69
N HIS A 43 -3.49 -13.24 6.40
CA HIS A 43 -2.30 -13.91 5.87
C HIS A 43 -1.02 -13.12 6.18
N ILE A 44 -1.01 -11.81 5.89
CA ILE A 44 0.12 -10.93 6.19
C ILE A 44 0.41 -10.90 7.70
N ALA A 45 -0.63 -10.75 8.52
CA ALA A 45 -0.47 -10.66 9.97
C ALA A 45 0.06 -11.96 10.60
N ARG A 46 -0.38 -13.14 10.12
CA ARG A 46 0.03 -14.43 10.67
C ARG A 46 1.34 -14.95 10.09
N GLN A 47 1.52 -14.86 8.77
CA GLN A 47 2.61 -15.53 8.05
C GLN A 47 3.82 -14.62 7.81
N GLU A 48 3.58 -13.38 7.38
CA GLU A 48 4.68 -12.49 7.01
C GLU A 48 5.21 -11.69 8.19
N LEU A 49 4.31 -11.14 9.01
CA LEU A 49 4.69 -10.27 10.13
C LEU A 49 4.71 -11.01 11.48
N GLY A 50 4.08 -12.18 11.59
CA GLY A 50 4.03 -12.98 12.81
C GLY A 50 3.35 -12.27 13.99
N LEU A 51 2.50 -11.28 13.72
CA LEU A 51 1.82 -10.44 14.71
C LEU A 51 0.64 -11.16 15.38
N VAL A 52 0.12 -12.23 14.76
CA VAL A 52 -1.08 -12.94 15.19
C VAL A 52 -0.81 -14.46 15.19
N GLY A 53 -0.90 -15.11 16.35
CA GLY A 53 -0.71 -16.55 16.53
C GLY A 53 -1.94 -17.36 16.13
N LYS A 54 -1.79 -18.64 15.75
CA LYS A 54 -2.87 -19.47 15.14
C LYS A 54 -4.23 -19.44 15.85
N GLU A 55 -4.25 -19.35 17.18
CA GLU A 55 -5.48 -19.37 17.99
C GLU A 55 -6.04 -17.97 18.27
N ASP A 56 -5.36 -16.91 17.81
CA ASP A 56 -5.79 -15.54 18.05
C ASP A 56 -7.00 -15.17 17.18
N LEU A 57 -7.94 -14.48 17.83
CA LEU A 57 -9.22 -14.09 17.25
C LEU A 57 -9.11 -12.70 16.59
N ILE A 58 -9.40 -12.63 15.28
CA ILE A 58 -9.38 -11.37 14.54
C ILE A 58 -10.80 -10.79 14.50
N LEU A 59 -10.96 -9.60 15.08
CA LEU A 59 -12.23 -8.87 15.11
C LEU A 59 -12.13 -7.61 14.24
N LYS A 60 -12.93 -7.54 13.17
CA LYS A 60 -13.13 -6.30 12.41
C LYS A 60 -14.41 -5.63 12.91
N PRO A 61 -14.35 -4.56 13.70
CA PRO A 61 -15.55 -3.84 14.10
C PRO A 61 -16.22 -3.28 12.84
N LYS A 62 -17.55 -3.47 12.71
CA LYS A 62 -18.33 -2.69 11.75
C LYS A 62 -18.19 -1.22 12.18
N GLN A 63 -17.72 -0.36 11.28
CA GLN A 63 -17.92 1.07 11.46
C GLN A 63 -19.42 1.28 11.58
N ILE A 64 -19.88 1.61 12.78
CA ILE A 64 -21.20 2.17 12.97
C ILE A 64 -21.04 3.57 12.38
N GLU A 65 -21.56 3.80 11.17
CA GLU A 65 -21.70 5.14 10.63
C GLU A 65 -22.46 5.94 11.69
N GLY A 66 -21.78 6.91 12.30
CA GLY A 66 -22.35 7.70 13.38
C GLY A 66 -23.67 8.27 12.88
N ILE A 67 -24.75 8.00 13.62
CA ILE A 67 -25.97 8.81 13.50
C ILE A 67 -25.51 10.23 13.81
N VAL A 68 -25.29 11.03 12.78
CA VAL A 68 -25.11 12.47 12.91
C VAL A 68 -26.41 12.98 13.50
N LYS A 69 -26.42 13.17 14.82
CA LYS A 69 -27.43 13.98 15.47
C LYS A 69 -27.17 15.40 15.01
N ASN A 70 -28.03 15.90 14.13
CA ASN A 70 -28.17 17.32 13.90
C ASN A 70 -28.89 17.88 15.12
N ASP A 71 -28.15 18.52 16.03
CA ASP A 71 -28.66 19.45 17.02
C ASP A 71 -28.35 20.89 16.54
#